data_AF-A0A6I3ZD18-F1
#
_entry.id   AF-A0A6I3ZD18-F1
#
_cell.length_a   1.000
_cell.length_b   1.000
_cell.length_c   1.000
_cell.angle_alpha   90.00
_cell.angle_beta   90.00
_cell.angle_gamma   90.00
#
_symmetry.space_group_name_H-M   'P 1'
#
loop_
_entity.id
_entity.type
_entity.pdbx_description
1 polymer ?
#
loop_
_entity_poly.entity_id
_entity_poly.type
_entity_poly.pdbx_seq_one_letter_code
_entity_poly.pdbx_strand_id
1 'polypeptide(L)'
;MFVTPVVAFISQIPIISDVLHPIIGYPLQQGLPAGTPMPTDVMVTSFDGTQIYVHFMPATGLRAGQTAPTILDGPGLGMPGATNINGTFLDGPITDNLGAVGVAALRNAGYNVVTWDPRGEWQSGGVLQVDSPDFEAKDVSSIITWVATRPDVRLDGNPALLDPRIGMVGASYGGGIQLVAAATDPRIDAIVPTIAWHSLNTSLYKNDAFKSGWGTLLEAALLGTFARANPALLPAAIYGDLTGLITPSDQALLASRGPGDLVSKITAPTMLIQGTVDTLFTLQEADANAKTLIADGVPTKVIWFCGGHGVCTNDLLDPTDGRLIEQRTLQWLDRYVKGDTTVSTGPKFEFVDQHGQYYSSDVYPIPTGTPIVASSSGGHLPLVPFIGGSALLGVLPIGGGPAHNALNLTIPAGTTTTYVVGAPQLTLTYSGTGIASHVYGQLVDNTTGLVLGNQVTPIPVTLDGQTHTITVALEDVAQTLRPGQTLTLQLVASAADYQAIASLGVLNVSNMQLTLPTADPAAITPETVA
;
A
#
# COMPACT_ATOMS: atom_id res chain seq x y z
N MET A 1 -32.59 30.70 4.05
CA MET A 1 -32.01 29.88 5.13
C MET A 1 -30.50 29.98 4.95
N PHE A 2 -29.81 30.63 5.88
CA PHE A 2 -28.39 31.00 5.74
C PHE A 2 -27.53 29.73 5.81
N VAL A 3 -26.87 29.38 4.71
CA VAL A 3 -25.71 28.49 4.75
C VAL A 3 -24.64 29.26 5.51
N THR A 4 -24.25 28.80 6.70
CA THR A 4 -23.13 29.42 7.40
C THR A 4 -21.88 29.22 6.52
N PRO A 5 -21.11 30.27 6.17
CA PRO A 5 -19.88 30.16 5.38
C PRO A 5 -18.90 29.09 5.90
N VAL A 6 -19.04 28.75 7.18
CA VAL A 6 -18.35 27.70 7.91
C VAL A 6 -18.55 26.30 7.32
N VAL A 7 -19.76 25.90 6.88
CA VAL A 7 -20.00 24.53 6.35
C VAL A 7 -19.31 24.33 5.00
N ALA A 8 -19.42 25.32 4.11
CA ALA A 8 -18.72 25.29 2.82
C ALA A 8 -17.20 25.30 2.99
N PHE A 9 -16.67 26.04 3.98
CA PHE A 9 -15.25 26.08 4.29
C PHE A 9 -14.74 24.77 4.94
N ILE A 10 -15.47 24.20 5.89
CA ILE A 10 -15.11 22.92 6.54
C ILE A 10 -15.15 21.77 5.53
N SER A 11 -16.11 21.77 4.60
CA SER A 11 -16.21 20.75 3.54
C SER A 11 -15.04 20.75 2.54
N GLN A 12 -14.16 21.76 2.61
CA GLN A 12 -12.97 21.90 1.76
C GLN A 12 -11.68 21.37 2.43
N ILE A 13 -11.76 20.80 3.64
CA ILE A 13 -10.61 20.20 4.30
C ILE A 13 -10.81 18.68 4.29
N PRO A 14 -10.03 17.91 3.50
CA PRO A 14 -10.13 16.44 3.49
C PRO A 14 -9.95 15.86 4.88
N ILE A 15 -10.56 14.71 5.17
CA ILE A 15 -10.60 14.05 6.47
C ILE A 15 -11.45 14.82 7.50
N ILE A 16 -11.23 16.13 7.70
CA ILE A 16 -12.06 16.93 8.61
C ILE A 16 -13.51 17.01 8.11
N SER A 17 -13.68 17.23 6.80
CA SER A 17 -15.00 17.19 6.15
C SER A 17 -15.68 15.86 6.37
N ASP A 18 -14.96 14.76 6.19
CA ASP A 18 -15.50 13.40 6.23
C ASP A 18 -15.92 13.04 7.68
N VAL A 19 -15.06 13.35 8.66
CA VAL A 19 -15.36 13.18 10.09
C VAL A 19 -16.58 13.97 10.54
N LEU A 20 -16.78 15.18 10.01
CA LEU A 20 -17.91 16.04 10.37
C LEU A 20 -19.14 15.80 9.50
N HIS A 21 -19.03 15.03 8.41
CA HIS A 21 -20.09 14.78 7.43
C HIS A 21 -21.42 14.34 8.04
N PRO A 22 -21.46 13.44 9.05
CA PRO A 22 -22.73 13.05 9.69
C PRO A 22 -23.51 14.21 10.31
N ILE A 23 -22.84 15.33 10.61
CA ILE A 23 -23.43 16.54 11.20
C ILE A 23 -23.75 17.58 10.11
N ILE A 24 -22.85 17.77 9.15
CA ILE A 24 -22.94 18.87 8.18
C ILE A 24 -23.62 18.50 6.86
N GLY A 25 -23.55 17.21 6.47
CA GLY A 25 -24.05 16.68 5.21
C GLY A 25 -23.41 17.29 3.96
N TYR A 26 -23.96 16.96 2.80
CA TYR A 26 -23.50 17.51 1.52
C TYR A 26 -23.90 18.98 1.33
N PRO A 27 -23.09 19.77 0.61
CA PRO A 27 -23.46 21.14 0.27
C PRO A 27 -24.71 21.18 -0.63
N LEU A 28 -25.60 22.15 -0.36
CA LEU A 28 -26.85 22.33 -1.12
C LEU A 28 -26.58 22.68 -2.59
N GLN A 29 -27.07 21.85 -3.51
CA GLN A 29 -27.00 22.09 -4.95
C GLN A 29 -28.30 22.76 -5.46
N GLN A 30 -28.35 24.10 -5.37
CA GLN A 30 -29.51 24.89 -5.78
C GLN A 30 -29.68 24.96 -7.30
N GLY A 31 -30.93 24.96 -7.77
CA GLY A 31 -31.26 25.19 -9.19
C GLY A 31 -31.10 23.98 -10.13
N LEU A 32 -30.85 22.78 -9.59
CA LEU A 32 -30.83 21.56 -10.38
C LEU A 32 -32.25 21.15 -10.82
N PRO A 33 -32.44 20.59 -12.03
CA PRO A 33 -33.72 20.06 -12.47
C PRO A 33 -34.31 19.04 -11.50
N ALA A 34 -35.64 18.96 -11.40
CA ALA A 34 -36.31 17.97 -10.58
C ALA A 34 -35.92 16.53 -11.00
N GLY A 35 -35.69 15.66 -10.01
CA GLY A 35 -35.28 14.28 -10.26
C GLY A 35 -33.81 14.08 -10.63
N THR A 36 -33.00 15.15 -10.60
CA THR A 36 -31.53 15.02 -10.72
C THR A 36 -31.01 14.14 -9.58
N PRO A 37 -30.23 13.09 -9.87
CA PRO A 37 -29.56 12.30 -8.83
C PRO A 37 -28.75 13.19 -7.89
N MET A 38 -28.91 12.99 -6.59
CA MET A 38 -28.22 13.76 -5.55
C MET A 38 -27.36 12.83 -4.70
N PRO A 39 -26.26 13.34 -4.10
CA PRO A 39 -25.54 12.61 -3.08
C PRO A 39 -26.47 12.21 -1.91
N THR A 40 -26.32 10.98 -1.42
CA THR A 40 -27.16 10.42 -0.35
C THR A 40 -26.35 9.53 0.57
N ASP A 41 -26.64 9.59 1.86
CA ASP A 41 -26.12 8.65 2.85
C ASP A 41 -27.21 7.63 3.22
N VAL A 42 -26.84 6.37 3.41
CA VAL A 42 -27.74 5.27 3.72
C VAL A 42 -27.10 4.30 4.69
N MET A 43 -27.91 3.63 5.49
CA MET A 43 -27.48 2.49 6.29
C MET A 43 -27.79 1.21 5.52
N VAL A 44 -26.78 0.60 4.89
CA VAL A 44 -26.91 -0.70 4.21
C VAL A 44 -26.83 -1.81 5.26
N THR A 45 -27.79 -2.73 5.24
CA THR A 45 -27.74 -3.90 6.12
C THR A 45 -26.85 -4.98 5.50
N SER A 46 -25.83 -5.39 6.24
CA SER A 46 -24.91 -6.45 5.84
C SER A 46 -25.48 -7.86 6.12
N PHE A 47 -24.75 -8.89 5.69
CA PHE A 47 -25.14 -10.30 5.78
C PHE A 47 -25.49 -10.79 7.19
N ASP A 48 -24.91 -10.18 8.23
CA ASP A 48 -25.12 -10.49 9.65
C ASP A 48 -26.06 -9.51 10.36
N GLY A 49 -26.72 -8.62 9.62
CA GLY A 49 -27.57 -7.57 10.18
C GLY A 49 -26.82 -6.32 10.63
N THR A 50 -25.48 -6.29 10.51
CA THR A 50 -24.69 -5.08 10.80
C THR A 50 -25.09 -3.96 9.85
N GLN A 51 -25.31 -2.76 10.38
CA GLN A 51 -25.55 -1.57 9.56
C GLN A 51 -24.22 -0.94 9.16
N ILE A 52 -24.00 -0.78 7.85
CA ILE A 52 -22.84 -0.11 7.27
C ILE A 52 -23.30 1.25 6.75
N TYR A 53 -22.62 2.32 7.18
CA TYR A 53 -22.92 3.68 6.75
C TYR A 53 -22.24 3.95 5.40
N VAL A 54 -23.07 4.10 4.36
CA VAL A 54 -22.65 4.15 2.96
C VAL A 54 -23.03 5.49 2.35
N HIS A 55 -22.11 6.06 1.59
CA HIS A 55 -22.25 7.31 0.88
C HIS A 55 -22.33 7.03 -0.62
N PHE A 56 -23.36 7.52 -1.29
CA PHE A 56 -23.49 7.45 -2.74
C PHE A 56 -23.47 8.84 -3.33
N MET A 57 -22.57 9.07 -4.27
CA MET A 57 -22.30 10.36 -4.88
C MET A 57 -22.39 10.25 -6.41
N PRO A 58 -23.48 10.71 -7.04
CA PRO A 58 -23.68 10.54 -8.47
C PRO A 58 -22.62 11.25 -9.32
N ALA A 59 -22.37 10.76 -10.53
CA ALA A 59 -21.47 11.37 -11.51
C ALA A 59 -21.78 12.87 -11.74
N THR A 60 -20.74 13.66 -11.98
CA THR A 60 -20.91 15.11 -12.23
C THR A 60 -21.76 15.33 -13.48
N GLY A 61 -22.87 16.05 -13.32
CA GLY A 61 -23.78 16.39 -14.42
C GLY A 61 -24.78 15.30 -14.84
N LEU A 62 -24.85 14.17 -14.09
CA LEU A 62 -25.84 13.12 -14.34
C LEU A 62 -27.26 13.66 -14.22
N ARG A 63 -28.09 13.44 -15.25
CA ARG A 63 -29.48 13.96 -15.30
C ARG A 63 -30.49 12.90 -14.89
N ALA A 64 -31.70 13.34 -14.56
CA ALA A 64 -32.84 12.46 -14.28
C ALA A 64 -33.02 11.41 -15.40
N GLY A 65 -33.14 10.13 -15.02
CA GLY A 65 -33.31 9.00 -15.94
C GLY A 65 -32.03 8.54 -16.65
N GLN A 66 -30.88 9.16 -16.37
CA GLN A 66 -29.58 8.66 -16.82
C GLN A 66 -28.95 7.75 -15.76
N THR A 67 -28.07 6.86 -16.24
CA THR A 67 -27.29 5.94 -15.41
C THR A 67 -25.80 6.13 -15.66
N ALA A 68 -24.97 5.91 -14.65
CA ALA A 68 -23.51 5.88 -14.78
C ALA A 68 -22.92 4.58 -14.20
N PRO A 69 -21.75 4.13 -14.71
CA PRO A 69 -20.96 3.11 -14.00
C PRO A 69 -20.56 3.63 -12.62
N THR A 70 -20.31 2.73 -11.67
CA THR A 70 -20.02 3.08 -10.28
C THR A 70 -18.61 2.66 -9.88
N ILE A 71 -17.90 3.50 -9.12
CA ILE A 71 -16.64 3.15 -8.49
C ILE A 71 -16.87 3.07 -6.98
N LEU A 72 -16.51 1.94 -6.37
CA LEU A 72 -16.41 1.82 -4.92
C LEU A 72 -15.01 2.30 -4.51
N ASP A 73 -14.96 3.32 -3.66
CA ASP A 73 -13.73 3.90 -3.13
C ASP A 73 -13.60 3.52 -1.66
N GLY A 74 -12.67 2.60 -1.39
CA GLY A 74 -12.45 2.00 -0.09
C GLY A 74 -11.65 2.93 0.84
N PRO A 75 -12.13 3.19 2.06
CA PRO A 75 -11.39 3.98 3.05
C PRO A 75 -10.15 3.24 3.58
N GLY A 76 -9.13 3.99 3.96
CA GLY A 76 -7.99 3.45 4.71
C GLY A 76 -8.34 3.16 6.18
N LEU A 77 -7.47 2.41 6.86
CA LEU A 77 -7.69 2.03 8.26
C LEU A 77 -7.76 3.29 9.14
N GLY A 78 -8.75 3.36 10.04
CA GLY A 78 -8.92 4.54 10.89
C GLY A 78 -9.62 5.70 10.18
N MET A 79 -9.92 5.61 8.88
CA MET A 79 -10.53 6.71 8.12
C MET A 79 -12.01 6.44 7.85
N PRO A 80 -12.86 7.48 7.90
CA PRO A 80 -14.25 7.38 7.47
C PRO A 80 -14.32 7.30 5.94
N GLY A 81 -15.50 6.98 5.41
CA GLY A 81 -15.74 7.07 3.97
C GLY A 81 -15.55 8.52 3.48
N ALA A 82 -14.87 8.71 2.34
CA ALA A 82 -14.68 10.04 1.78
C ALA A 82 -16.00 10.60 1.22
N THR A 83 -16.35 11.85 1.56
CA THR A 83 -17.62 12.48 1.15
C THR A 83 -17.45 13.79 0.39
N ASN A 84 -16.20 14.22 0.18
CA ASN A 84 -15.92 15.47 -0.49
C ASN A 84 -16.16 15.41 -2.01
N ILE A 85 -17.33 15.86 -2.43
CA ILE A 85 -17.77 15.83 -3.84
C ILE A 85 -17.15 16.89 -4.75
N ASN A 86 -16.54 17.95 -4.19
CA ASN A 86 -16.03 19.10 -4.96
C ASN A 86 -14.51 19.07 -5.12
N GLY A 87 -13.84 18.28 -4.30
CA GLY A 87 -12.39 18.22 -4.23
C GLY A 87 -11.76 19.49 -3.65
N THR A 88 -10.46 19.42 -3.41
CA THR A 88 -9.70 20.47 -2.73
C THR A 88 -8.29 20.59 -3.29
N PHE A 89 -7.61 21.69 -2.96
CA PHE A 89 -6.17 21.82 -3.27
C PHE A 89 -5.29 20.82 -2.50
N LEU A 90 -5.82 20.16 -1.46
CA LEU A 90 -5.14 19.13 -0.68
C LEU A 90 -5.27 17.73 -1.30
N ASP A 91 -6.17 17.54 -2.27
CA ASP A 91 -6.37 16.24 -2.93
C ASP A 91 -5.15 15.85 -3.77
N GLY A 92 -4.49 16.84 -4.39
CA GLY A 92 -3.24 16.64 -5.14
C GLY A 92 -2.16 16.01 -4.26
N PRO A 93 -1.75 16.64 -3.15
CA PRO A 93 -0.80 16.05 -2.19
C PRO A 93 -1.20 14.67 -1.64
N ILE A 94 -2.50 14.42 -1.41
CA ILE A 94 -2.98 13.10 -0.97
C ILE A 94 -2.79 12.05 -2.08
N THR A 95 -3.16 12.41 -3.31
CA THR A 95 -3.00 11.54 -4.49
C THR A 95 -1.52 11.27 -4.75
N ASP A 96 -0.68 12.27 -4.58
CA ASP A 96 0.76 12.19 -4.76
C ASP A 96 1.43 11.30 -3.72
N ASN A 97 1.10 11.46 -2.44
CA ASN A 97 1.71 10.66 -1.38
C ASN A 97 1.12 9.25 -1.25
N LEU A 98 -0.20 9.07 -1.41
CA LEU A 98 -0.88 7.80 -1.17
C LEU A 98 -1.28 7.06 -2.46
N GLY A 99 -1.17 7.69 -3.62
CA GLY A 99 -1.65 7.12 -4.89
C GLY A 99 -3.18 6.95 -4.97
N ALA A 100 -3.93 7.65 -4.11
CA ALA A 100 -5.38 7.55 -4.01
C ALA A 100 -6.08 8.65 -4.83
N VAL A 101 -6.97 8.27 -5.75
CA VAL A 101 -7.73 9.24 -6.56
C VAL A 101 -8.96 9.72 -5.79
N GLY A 102 -9.16 11.03 -5.72
CA GLY A 102 -10.27 11.63 -4.98
C GLY A 102 -11.65 11.43 -5.64
N VAL A 103 -12.69 11.43 -4.81
CA VAL A 103 -14.11 11.36 -5.20
C VAL A 103 -14.45 12.34 -6.32
N ALA A 104 -13.98 13.60 -6.24
CA ALA A 104 -14.29 14.61 -7.24
C ALA A 104 -13.73 14.27 -8.64
N ALA A 105 -12.51 13.73 -8.72
CA ALA A 105 -11.88 13.33 -9.98
C ALA A 105 -12.68 12.19 -10.64
N LEU A 106 -13.06 11.16 -9.87
CA LEU A 106 -13.90 10.06 -10.35
C LEU A 106 -15.28 10.53 -10.84
N ARG A 107 -15.93 11.42 -10.08
CA ARG A 107 -17.23 12.00 -10.46
C ARG A 107 -17.13 12.82 -11.75
N ASN A 108 -16.06 13.60 -11.91
CA ASN A 108 -15.79 14.39 -13.11
C ASN A 108 -15.45 13.50 -14.31
N ALA A 109 -14.84 12.34 -14.08
CA ALA A 109 -14.66 11.30 -15.10
C ALA A 109 -15.97 10.57 -15.45
N GLY A 110 -17.11 10.90 -14.83
CA GLY A 110 -18.42 10.36 -15.21
C GLY A 110 -18.81 9.08 -14.49
N TYR A 111 -18.21 8.79 -13.33
CA TYR A 111 -18.59 7.69 -12.46
C TYR A 111 -19.49 8.14 -11.32
N ASN A 112 -20.47 7.33 -10.95
CA ASN A 112 -20.99 7.37 -9.59
C ASN A 112 -19.88 6.90 -8.65
N VAL A 113 -19.79 7.47 -7.45
CA VAL A 113 -18.81 7.06 -6.44
C VAL A 113 -19.53 6.59 -5.19
N VAL A 114 -19.09 5.48 -4.63
CA VAL A 114 -19.58 4.91 -3.38
C VAL A 114 -18.44 4.76 -2.41
N THR A 115 -18.53 5.41 -1.25
CA THR A 115 -17.63 5.23 -0.11
C THR A 115 -18.45 4.75 1.09
N TRP A 116 -17.79 4.29 2.15
CA TRP A 116 -18.46 3.85 3.36
C TRP A 116 -17.55 3.97 4.57
N ASP A 117 -18.13 4.01 5.75
CA ASP A 117 -17.39 3.81 6.99
C ASP A 117 -17.12 2.31 7.19
N PRO A 118 -15.87 1.88 7.46
CA PRO A 118 -15.57 0.47 7.70
C PRO A 118 -16.38 -0.12 8.86
N ARG A 119 -16.66 -1.42 8.78
CA ARG A 119 -17.22 -2.17 9.91
C ARG A 119 -16.41 -1.93 11.18
N GLY A 120 -17.09 -1.65 12.28
CA GLY A 120 -16.49 -1.39 13.58
C GLY A 120 -15.89 0.01 13.73
N GLU A 121 -15.85 0.82 12.66
CA GLU A 121 -15.34 2.18 12.69
C GLU A 121 -16.48 3.19 12.54
N TRP A 122 -16.25 4.41 13.03
CA TRP A 122 -17.10 5.56 12.76
C TRP A 122 -18.61 5.25 12.99
N GLN A 123 -19.46 5.49 11.98
CA GLN A 123 -20.91 5.33 12.09
C GLN A 123 -21.40 3.93 11.74
N SER A 124 -20.52 3.06 11.21
CA SER A 124 -20.83 1.66 10.91
C SER A 124 -20.82 0.79 12.15
N GLY A 125 -21.75 -0.17 12.23
CA GLY A 125 -21.84 -1.13 13.33
C GLY A 125 -20.76 -2.22 13.28
N GLY A 126 -20.90 -3.23 14.14
CA GLY A 126 -20.06 -4.43 14.13
C GLY A 126 -18.68 -4.25 14.76
N VAL A 127 -17.78 -5.19 14.44
CA VAL A 127 -16.41 -5.28 14.94
C VAL A 127 -15.48 -5.43 13.75
N LEU A 128 -14.45 -4.59 13.65
CA LEU A 128 -13.44 -4.64 12.61
C LEU A 128 -12.64 -5.94 12.72
N GLN A 129 -12.51 -6.65 11.61
CA GLN A 129 -11.82 -7.92 11.46
C GLN A 129 -10.59 -7.84 10.57
N VAL A 130 -10.23 -6.68 10.04
CA VAL A 130 -9.04 -6.44 9.19
C VAL A 130 -9.18 -7.11 7.83
N ASP A 131 -9.98 -6.52 6.94
CA ASP A 131 -10.27 -7.02 5.59
C ASP A 131 -10.53 -8.53 5.54
N SER A 132 -11.42 -8.99 6.41
CA SER A 132 -11.77 -10.39 6.46
C SER A 132 -12.65 -10.76 5.26
N PRO A 133 -12.35 -11.86 4.55
CA PRO A 133 -13.27 -12.40 3.53
C PRO A 133 -14.63 -12.80 4.13
N ASP A 134 -14.67 -13.07 5.44
CA ASP A 134 -15.87 -13.50 6.13
C ASP A 134 -16.74 -12.38 6.67
N PHE A 135 -16.23 -11.14 6.70
CA PHE A 135 -16.91 -9.97 7.26
C PHE A 135 -16.88 -8.79 6.28
N GLU A 136 -15.77 -8.05 6.19
CA GLU A 136 -15.69 -6.83 5.38
C GLU A 136 -15.95 -7.09 3.89
N ALA A 137 -15.48 -8.21 3.33
CA ALA A 137 -15.77 -8.52 1.92
C ALA A 137 -17.27 -8.75 1.69
N LYS A 138 -17.98 -9.35 2.67
CA LYS A 138 -19.43 -9.52 2.61
C LYS A 138 -20.18 -8.20 2.84
N ASP A 139 -19.60 -7.26 3.59
CA ASP A 139 -20.11 -5.88 3.66
C ASP A 139 -20.08 -5.24 2.27
N VAL A 140 -18.96 -5.36 1.56
CA VAL A 140 -18.83 -4.89 0.16
C VAL A 140 -19.87 -5.59 -0.75
N SER A 141 -20.04 -6.90 -0.66
CA SER A 141 -21.09 -7.61 -1.43
C SER A 141 -22.51 -7.10 -1.15
N SER A 142 -22.81 -6.72 0.09
CA SER A 142 -24.08 -6.09 0.46
C SER A 142 -24.21 -4.68 -0.12
N ILE A 143 -23.13 -3.89 -0.11
CA ILE A 143 -23.08 -2.57 -0.76
C ILE A 143 -23.33 -2.71 -2.26
N ILE A 144 -22.64 -3.63 -2.95
CA ILE A 144 -22.83 -3.90 -4.39
C ILE A 144 -24.29 -4.30 -4.67
N THR A 145 -24.86 -5.16 -3.84
CA THR A 145 -26.27 -5.57 -3.98
C THR A 145 -27.22 -4.40 -3.83
N TRP A 146 -26.99 -3.50 -2.87
CA TRP A 146 -27.76 -2.27 -2.74
C TRP A 146 -27.59 -1.34 -3.95
N VAL A 147 -26.36 -1.10 -4.39
CA VAL A 147 -26.01 -0.28 -5.57
C VAL A 147 -26.76 -0.77 -6.81
N ALA A 148 -26.83 -2.09 -7.02
CA ALA A 148 -27.51 -2.69 -8.16
C ALA A 148 -29.03 -2.41 -8.23
N THR A 149 -29.66 -2.01 -7.12
CA THR A 149 -31.10 -1.69 -7.09
C THR A 149 -31.41 -0.24 -7.46
N ARG A 150 -30.38 0.60 -7.61
CA ARG A 150 -30.57 2.03 -7.81
C ARG A 150 -30.90 2.38 -9.27
N PRO A 151 -31.77 3.39 -9.50
CA PRO A 151 -32.18 3.78 -10.85
C PRO A 151 -31.12 4.58 -11.61
N ASP A 152 -30.12 5.13 -10.92
CA ASP A 152 -29.03 5.96 -11.46
C ASP A 152 -27.71 5.18 -11.68
N VAL A 153 -27.75 3.86 -11.48
CA VAL A 153 -26.62 2.95 -11.66
C VAL A 153 -26.76 2.19 -12.97
N ARG A 154 -25.67 2.12 -13.74
CA ARG A 154 -25.60 1.32 -14.96
C ARG A 154 -25.42 -0.14 -14.58
N LEU A 155 -26.27 -1.01 -15.12
CA LEU A 155 -26.18 -2.46 -14.98
C LEU A 155 -25.60 -3.10 -16.23
N ASP A 156 -24.98 -4.25 -16.06
CA ASP A 156 -24.48 -5.11 -17.12
C ASP A 156 -25.46 -6.23 -17.45
N GLY A 157 -25.52 -6.56 -18.74
CA GLY A 157 -26.37 -7.63 -19.25
C GLY A 157 -27.86 -7.44 -18.92
N ASN A 158 -28.46 -8.48 -18.36
CA ASN A 158 -29.89 -8.50 -18.03
C ASN A 158 -30.12 -7.83 -16.66
N PRO A 159 -30.92 -6.74 -16.57
CA PRO A 159 -31.20 -6.05 -15.31
C PRO A 159 -31.77 -6.95 -14.19
N ALA A 160 -32.43 -8.06 -14.54
CA ALA A 160 -32.94 -9.02 -13.55
C ALA A 160 -31.82 -9.75 -12.77
N LEU A 161 -30.58 -9.71 -13.27
CA LEU A 161 -29.41 -10.31 -12.61
C LEU A 161 -28.79 -9.39 -11.55
N LEU A 162 -29.19 -8.11 -11.50
CA LEU A 162 -28.67 -7.10 -10.56
C LEU A 162 -27.13 -7.09 -10.52
N ASP A 163 -26.53 -7.05 -11.71
CA ASP A 163 -25.10 -6.98 -11.93
C ASP A 163 -24.72 -5.54 -12.29
N PRO A 164 -24.27 -4.71 -11.33
CA PRO A 164 -23.91 -3.33 -11.60
C PRO A 164 -22.56 -3.26 -12.29
N ARG A 165 -22.40 -2.33 -13.23
CA ARG A 165 -21.09 -2.04 -13.83
C ARG A 165 -20.23 -1.29 -12.82
N ILE A 166 -19.27 -1.99 -12.21
CA ILE A 166 -18.51 -1.49 -11.08
C ILE A 166 -17.00 -1.73 -11.19
N GLY A 167 -16.23 -0.75 -10.71
CA GLY A 167 -14.83 -0.97 -10.34
C GLY A 167 -14.57 -0.58 -8.91
N MET A 168 -13.36 -0.86 -8.42
CA MET A 168 -12.92 -0.40 -7.11
C MET A 168 -11.60 0.36 -7.18
N VAL A 169 -11.45 1.31 -6.26
CA VAL A 169 -10.21 2.03 -5.95
C VAL A 169 -10.09 2.17 -4.43
N GLY A 170 -8.94 2.63 -3.95
CA GLY A 170 -8.67 2.82 -2.53
C GLY A 170 -7.23 2.48 -2.18
N ALA A 171 -6.73 3.10 -1.11
CA ALA A 171 -5.36 2.95 -0.66
C ALA A 171 -5.29 2.24 0.71
N SER A 172 -4.18 1.53 0.96
CA SER A 172 -3.90 0.86 2.23
C SER A 172 -4.97 -0.20 2.52
N TYR A 173 -5.69 -0.10 3.64
CA TYR A 173 -6.88 -0.90 3.95
C TYR A 173 -7.92 -0.87 2.82
N GLY A 174 -8.15 0.31 2.22
CA GLY A 174 -9.02 0.47 1.07
C GLY A 174 -8.48 -0.20 -0.19
N GLY A 175 -7.18 -0.47 -0.26
CA GLY A 175 -6.55 -1.31 -1.28
C GLY A 175 -6.71 -2.80 -0.98
N GLY A 176 -6.47 -3.21 0.26
CA GLY A 176 -6.60 -4.59 0.73
C GLY A 176 -8.00 -5.16 0.48
N ILE A 177 -9.05 -4.42 0.85
CA ILE A 177 -10.42 -4.88 0.70
C ILE A 177 -10.81 -5.15 -0.76
N GLN A 178 -10.22 -4.45 -1.72
CA GLN A 178 -10.47 -4.69 -3.14
C GLN A 178 -10.04 -6.08 -3.58
N LEU A 179 -8.85 -6.51 -3.14
CA LEU A 179 -8.33 -7.83 -3.46
C LEU A 179 -9.20 -8.94 -2.86
N VAL A 180 -9.64 -8.75 -1.61
CA VAL A 180 -10.50 -9.73 -0.92
C VAL A 180 -11.91 -9.76 -1.55
N ALA A 181 -12.49 -8.61 -1.84
CA ALA A 181 -13.82 -8.51 -2.45
C ALA A 181 -13.83 -9.07 -3.88
N ALA A 182 -12.84 -8.72 -4.72
CA ALA A 182 -12.75 -9.24 -6.09
C ALA A 182 -12.50 -10.75 -6.16
N ALA A 183 -11.91 -11.34 -5.10
CA ALA A 183 -11.74 -12.78 -4.99
C ALA A 183 -13.02 -13.52 -4.55
N THR A 184 -14.02 -12.81 -4.02
CA THR A 184 -15.21 -13.40 -3.38
C THR A 184 -16.54 -12.94 -4.01
N ASP A 185 -16.54 -11.86 -4.77
CA ASP A 185 -17.70 -11.32 -5.49
C ASP A 185 -17.39 -11.13 -6.98
N PRO A 186 -18.00 -11.94 -7.88
CA PRO A 186 -17.67 -11.93 -9.30
C PRO A 186 -18.23 -10.71 -10.05
N ARG A 187 -19.01 -9.84 -9.41
CA ARG A 187 -19.61 -8.65 -10.03
C ARG A 187 -18.63 -7.49 -10.19
N ILE A 188 -17.41 -7.61 -9.66
CA ILE A 188 -16.40 -6.54 -9.75
C ILE A 188 -15.70 -6.60 -11.11
N ASP A 189 -15.83 -5.55 -11.93
CA ASP A 189 -15.29 -5.53 -13.30
C ASP A 189 -13.80 -5.19 -13.38
N ALA A 190 -13.28 -4.41 -12.41
CA ALA A 190 -11.87 -4.03 -12.35
C ALA A 190 -11.51 -3.47 -10.96
N ILE A 191 -10.26 -3.63 -10.55
CA ILE A 191 -9.75 -3.07 -9.29
C ILE A 191 -8.44 -2.31 -9.48
N VAL A 192 -8.20 -1.33 -8.61
CA VAL A 192 -6.96 -0.56 -8.51
C VAL A 192 -6.50 -0.55 -7.04
N PRO A 193 -5.94 -1.66 -6.52
CA PRO A 193 -5.42 -1.72 -5.16
C PRO A 193 -4.15 -0.87 -5.05
N THR A 194 -4.22 0.19 -4.25
CA THR A 194 -3.08 1.06 -4.00
C THR A 194 -2.50 0.79 -2.62
N ILE A 195 -1.18 0.64 -2.54
CA ILE A 195 -0.39 0.39 -1.33
C ILE A 195 -1.03 -0.67 -0.42
N ALA A 196 -1.49 -1.75 -1.04
CA ALA A 196 -2.14 -2.87 -0.37
C ALA A 196 -1.11 -3.94 0.01
N TRP A 197 -1.57 -4.99 0.69
CA TRP A 197 -0.73 -6.15 1.02
C TRP A 197 -1.14 -7.41 0.26
N HIS A 198 -0.22 -8.37 0.20
CA HIS A 198 -0.49 -9.77 -0.08
C HIS A 198 -0.81 -10.51 1.22
N SER A 199 0.04 -10.41 2.24
CA SER A 199 -0.18 -11.07 3.53
C SER A 199 0.21 -10.19 4.71
N LEU A 200 -0.62 -10.19 5.77
CA LEU A 200 -0.27 -9.51 7.01
C LEU A 200 0.92 -10.15 7.72
N ASN A 201 1.20 -11.45 7.48
CA ASN A 201 2.39 -12.08 8.03
C ASN A 201 3.67 -11.62 7.32
N THR A 202 3.63 -11.39 6.01
CA THR A 202 4.81 -10.91 5.27
C THR A 202 5.02 -9.41 5.43
N SER A 203 3.98 -8.63 5.71
CA SER A 203 4.09 -7.19 5.98
C SER A 203 4.39 -6.87 7.45
N LEU A 204 3.59 -7.34 8.41
CA LEU A 204 3.73 -6.99 9.84
C LEU A 204 4.62 -7.93 10.64
N TYR A 205 4.91 -9.13 10.13
CA TYR A 205 5.67 -10.15 10.85
C TYR A 205 6.75 -10.83 9.98
N LYS A 206 7.39 -10.04 9.12
CA LYS A 206 8.38 -10.55 8.16
C LYS A 206 9.55 -11.24 8.85
N ASN A 207 9.91 -12.42 8.35
CA ASN A 207 11.01 -13.24 8.88
C ASN A 207 10.92 -13.45 10.41
N ASP A 208 9.72 -13.60 10.94
CA ASP A 208 9.45 -13.74 12.37
C ASP A 208 9.89 -12.54 13.23
N ALA A 209 9.95 -11.34 12.64
CA ALA A 209 10.18 -10.08 13.33
C ALA A 209 8.92 -9.22 13.31
N PHE A 210 8.39 -8.91 14.49
CA PHE A 210 7.27 -7.98 14.63
C PHE A 210 7.70 -6.57 14.24
N LYS A 211 6.99 -5.99 13.28
CA LYS A 211 7.20 -4.63 12.76
C LYS A 211 6.60 -3.60 13.74
N SER A 212 7.19 -3.48 14.93
CA SER A 212 6.68 -2.67 16.05
C SER A 212 6.43 -1.22 15.69
N GLY A 213 7.30 -0.61 14.85
CA GLY A 213 7.12 0.76 14.39
C GLY A 213 5.73 1.00 13.80
N TRP A 214 5.27 0.07 12.95
CA TRP A 214 3.94 0.14 12.34
C TRP A 214 2.83 -0.46 13.20
N GLY A 215 3.10 -1.59 13.87
CA GLY A 215 2.13 -2.24 14.76
C GLY A 215 1.60 -1.27 15.82
N THR A 216 2.48 -0.52 16.48
CA THR A 216 2.09 0.49 17.46
C THR A 216 1.28 1.63 16.83
N LEU A 217 1.67 2.13 15.65
CA LEU A 217 0.99 3.24 14.98
C LEU A 217 -0.43 2.87 14.54
N LEU A 218 -0.63 1.67 14.00
CA LEU A 218 -1.92 1.18 13.56
C LEU A 218 -2.88 1.02 14.75
N GLU A 219 -2.42 0.41 15.85
CA GLU A 219 -3.22 0.30 17.07
C GLU A 219 -3.54 1.67 17.70
N ALA A 220 -2.57 2.59 17.70
CA ALA A 220 -2.79 3.95 18.18
C ALA A 220 -3.85 4.69 17.34
N ALA A 221 -3.87 4.48 16.02
CA ALA A 221 -4.88 5.02 15.14
C ALA A 221 -6.28 4.47 15.49
N LEU A 222 -6.42 3.15 15.61
CA LEU A 222 -7.68 2.49 15.96
C LEU A 222 -8.21 2.94 17.34
N LEU A 223 -7.33 3.06 18.34
CA LEU A 223 -7.70 3.58 19.65
C LEU A 223 -8.10 5.06 19.59
N GLY A 224 -7.36 5.88 18.83
CA GLY A 224 -7.61 7.30 18.66
C GLY A 224 -8.94 7.61 17.97
N THR A 225 -9.39 6.73 17.07
CA THR A 225 -10.68 6.83 16.37
C THR A 225 -11.81 6.09 17.08
N PHE A 226 -11.53 5.48 18.25
CA PHE A 226 -12.48 4.67 19.02
C PHE A 226 -13.07 3.51 18.22
N ALA A 227 -12.29 2.93 17.32
CA ALA A 227 -12.67 1.76 16.54
C ALA A 227 -12.99 0.57 17.46
N ARG A 228 -14.03 -0.19 17.10
CA ARG A 228 -14.38 -1.49 17.70
C ARG A 228 -13.59 -2.58 16.99
N ALA A 229 -12.30 -2.63 17.25
CA ALA A 229 -11.40 -3.60 16.64
C ALA A 229 -11.54 -5.00 17.25
N ASN A 230 -11.13 -6.03 16.51
CA ASN A 230 -11.04 -7.39 17.02
C ASN A 230 -10.19 -7.38 18.32
N PRO A 231 -10.70 -7.91 19.45
CA PRO A 231 -10.03 -7.79 20.75
C PRO A 231 -8.69 -8.53 20.85
N ALA A 232 -8.33 -9.36 19.87
CA ALA A 232 -7.03 -10.00 19.80
C ALA A 232 -5.90 -9.05 19.34
N LEU A 233 -6.21 -7.97 18.61
CA LEU A 233 -5.20 -7.13 17.95
C LEU A 233 -4.33 -6.35 18.96
N LEU A 234 -4.95 -5.59 19.87
CA LEU A 234 -4.22 -4.77 20.85
C LEU A 234 -3.30 -5.61 21.77
N PRO A 235 -3.75 -6.74 22.38
CA PRO A 235 -2.86 -7.59 23.15
C PRO A 235 -1.69 -8.17 22.34
N ALA A 236 -1.92 -8.55 21.07
CA ALA A 236 -0.89 -9.06 20.19
C ALA A 236 0.16 -7.98 19.88
N ALA A 237 -0.26 -6.75 19.61
CA ALA A 237 0.65 -5.62 19.39
C ALA A 237 1.47 -5.29 20.64
N ILE A 238 0.86 -5.24 21.83
CA ILE A 238 1.60 -5.02 23.09
C ILE A 238 2.64 -6.13 23.31
N TYR A 239 2.28 -7.38 23.06
CA TYR A 239 3.22 -8.50 23.17
C TYR A 239 4.36 -8.39 22.13
N GLY A 240 4.03 -8.01 20.90
CA GLY A 240 4.97 -7.72 19.83
C GLY A 240 5.95 -6.61 20.18
N ASP A 241 5.48 -5.48 20.70
CA ASP A 241 6.31 -4.35 21.11
C ASP A 241 7.29 -4.72 22.24
N LEU A 242 6.86 -5.60 23.14
CA LEU A 242 7.68 -6.04 24.27
C LEU A 242 8.71 -7.11 23.89
N THR A 243 8.39 -7.99 22.94
CA THR A 243 9.18 -9.21 22.67
C THR A 243 9.81 -9.26 21.28
N GLY A 244 9.34 -8.45 20.34
CA GLY A 244 9.66 -8.57 18.92
C GLY A 244 8.98 -9.75 18.21
N LEU A 245 8.10 -10.49 18.91
CA LEU A 245 7.45 -11.71 18.43
C LEU A 245 5.93 -11.63 18.60
N ILE A 246 5.18 -12.40 17.82
CA ILE A 246 3.74 -12.64 18.05
C ILE A 246 3.48 -14.11 18.36
N THR A 247 2.33 -14.43 18.95
CA THR A 247 2.01 -15.84 19.25
C THR A 247 1.58 -16.59 17.98
N PRO A 248 1.68 -17.93 17.95
CA PRO A 248 1.17 -18.71 16.82
C PRO A 248 -0.33 -18.49 16.53
N SER A 249 -1.13 -18.20 17.56
CA SER A 249 -2.55 -17.86 17.37
C SER A 249 -2.73 -16.49 16.71
N ASP A 250 -1.89 -15.51 17.03
CA ASP A 250 -1.95 -14.19 16.41
C ASP A 250 -1.49 -14.28 14.95
N GLN A 251 -0.43 -15.06 14.68
CA GLN A 251 0.03 -15.32 13.32
C GLN A 251 -1.03 -16.04 12.48
N ALA A 252 -1.76 -16.99 13.07
CA ALA A 252 -2.89 -17.65 12.42
C ALA A 252 -4.07 -16.69 12.17
N LEU A 253 -4.32 -15.77 13.11
CA LEU A 253 -5.29 -14.70 12.90
C LEU A 253 -4.89 -13.85 11.69
N LEU A 254 -3.66 -13.31 11.65
CA LEU A 254 -3.14 -12.53 10.52
C LEU A 254 -3.21 -13.30 9.20
N ALA A 255 -2.88 -14.60 9.19
CA ALA A 255 -2.97 -15.46 8.00
C ALA A 255 -4.41 -15.60 7.47
N SER A 256 -5.40 -15.51 8.36
CA SER A 256 -6.82 -15.63 8.01
C SER A 256 -7.48 -14.30 7.62
N ARG A 257 -6.69 -13.24 7.44
CA ARG A 257 -7.12 -11.86 7.14
C ARG A 257 -6.45 -11.34 5.86
N GLY A 258 -7.15 -10.44 5.17
CA GLY A 258 -6.68 -9.90 3.90
C GLY A 258 -6.68 -10.93 2.76
N PRO A 259 -5.95 -10.64 1.66
CA PRO A 259 -6.10 -11.39 0.43
C PRO A 259 -5.35 -12.72 0.41
N GLY A 260 -4.03 -12.75 0.67
CA GLY A 260 -3.23 -13.97 0.69
C GLY A 260 -3.50 -14.89 -0.51
N ASP A 261 -3.82 -16.15 -0.24
CA ASP A 261 -4.12 -17.15 -1.27
C ASP A 261 -5.39 -16.81 -2.10
N LEU A 262 -6.26 -15.91 -1.63
CA LEU A 262 -7.46 -15.50 -2.36
C LEU A 262 -7.15 -14.76 -3.65
N VAL A 263 -5.94 -14.19 -3.79
CA VAL A 263 -5.53 -13.48 -5.01
C VAL A 263 -5.67 -14.38 -6.25
N SER A 264 -5.41 -15.69 -6.10
CA SER A 264 -5.57 -16.68 -7.19
C SER A 264 -7.00 -16.90 -7.67
N LYS A 265 -8.00 -16.35 -6.96
CA LYS A 265 -9.42 -16.41 -7.34
C LYS A 265 -9.89 -15.16 -8.06
N ILE A 266 -9.08 -14.11 -8.08
CA ILE A 266 -9.43 -12.85 -8.74
C ILE A 266 -9.41 -13.07 -10.25
N THR A 267 -10.50 -12.69 -10.91
CA THR A 267 -10.59 -12.69 -12.38
C THR A 267 -10.73 -11.29 -12.96
N ALA A 268 -11.06 -10.31 -12.12
CA ALA A 268 -11.13 -8.91 -12.48
C ALA A 268 -9.75 -8.39 -12.91
N PRO A 269 -9.64 -7.66 -14.04
CA PRO A 269 -8.47 -6.85 -14.36
C PRO A 269 -8.00 -6.01 -13.17
N THR A 270 -6.71 -6.13 -12.85
CA THR A 270 -6.11 -5.48 -11.66
C THR A 270 -4.93 -4.59 -12.05
N MET A 271 -4.95 -3.33 -11.60
CA MET A 271 -3.78 -2.46 -11.61
C MET A 271 -3.26 -2.24 -10.18
N LEU A 272 -2.07 -2.73 -9.89
CA LEU A 272 -1.43 -2.59 -8.57
C LEU A 272 -0.57 -1.34 -8.54
N ILE A 273 -0.79 -0.48 -7.55
CA ILE A 273 0.05 0.71 -7.32
C ILE A 273 0.75 0.52 -5.97
N GLN A 274 2.08 0.58 -5.94
CA GLN A 274 2.86 0.36 -4.71
C GLN A 274 3.91 1.45 -4.51
N GLY A 275 4.14 1.83 -3.26
CA GLY A 275 5.10 2.86 -2.92
C GLY A 275 6.53 2.30 -2.80
N THR A 276 7.51 2.91 -3.46
CA THR A 276 8.93 2.58 -3.29
C THR A 276 9.44 2.90 -1.89
N VAL A 277 8.81 3.87 -1.23
CA VAL A 277 9.06 4.25 0.16
C VAL A 277 8.01 3.71 1.13
N ASP A 278 7.16 2.78 0.71
CA ASP A 278 6.20 2.14 1.62
C ASP A 278 6.91 1.12 2.52
N THR A 279 7.02 1.45 3.81
CA THR A 279 7.70 0.62 4.81
C THR A 279 6.75 -0.25 5.61
N LEU A 280 5.43 -0.11 5.40
CA LEU A 280 4.40 -0.97 5.96
C LEU A 280 4.14 -2.15 5.03
N PHE A 281 3.75 -1.85 3.80
CA PHE A 281 3.51 -2.81 2.74
C PHE A 281 4.54 -2.58 1.65
N THR A 282 5.63 -3.35 1.69
CA THR A 282 6.77 -3.09 0.77
C THR A 282 6.41 -3.47 -0.67
N LEU A 283 7.28 -3.11 -1.61
CA LEU A 283 7.14 -3.46 -3.03
C LEU A 283 6.87 -4.96 -3.27
N GLN A 284 7.37 -5.82 -2.37
CA GLN A 284 7.18 -7.27 -2.42
C GLN A 284 5.72 -7.70 -2.37
N GLU A 285 4.87 -6.97 -1.64
CA GLU A 285 3.46 -7.32 -1.50
C GLU A 285 2.72 -7.19 -2.84
N ALA A 286 2.95 -6.08 -3.56
CA ALA A 286 2.41 -5.91 -4.90
C ALA A 286 3.05 -6.86 -5.93
N ASP A 287 4.34 -7.14 -5.83
CA ASP A 287 5.01 -8.11 -6.71
C ASP A 287 4.43 -9.53 -6.56
N ALA A 288 4.19 -9.99 -5.32
CA ALA A 288 3.57 -11.28 -5.05
C ALA A 288 2.13 -11.38 -5.61
N ASN A 289 1.34 -10.32 -5.41
CA ASN A 289 0.00 -10.22 -5.99
C ASN A 289 0.04 -10.26 -7.52
N ALA A 290 0.91 -9.44 -8.13
CA ALA A 290 1.04 -9.34 -9.58
C ALA A 290 1.45 -10.68 -10.22
N LYS A 291 2.45 -11.37 -9.65
CA LYS A 291 2.90 -12.66 -10.15
C LYS A 291 1.80 -13.72 -10.11
N THR A 292 1.00 -13.74 -9.04
CA THR A 292 -0.14 -14.65 -8.91
C THR A 292 -1.19 -14.36 -9.99
N LEU A 293 -1.62 -13.11 -10.12
CA LEU A 293 -2.62 -12.68 -11.10
C LEU A 293 -2.19 -12.96 -12.55
N ILE A 294 -0.93 -12.68 -12.88
CA ILE A 294 -0.36 -12.93 -14.22
C ILE A 294 -0.30 -14.43 -14.51
N ALA A 295 0.07 -15.26 -13.52
CA ALA A 295 0.09 -16.71 -13.67
C ALA A 295 -1.30 -17.28 -13.98
N ASP A 296 -2.36 -16.67 -13.44
CA ASP A 296 -3.76 -17.02 -13.69
C ASP A 296 -4.36 -16.34 -14.93
N GLY A 297 -3.55 -15.60 -15.71
CA GLY A 297 -3.96 -14.97 -16.96
C GLY A 297 -4.82 -13.72 -16.80
N VAL A 298 -4.85 -13.13 -15.61
CA VAL A 298 -5.57 -11.88 -15.35
C VAL A 298 -4.85 -10.71 -16.03
N PRO A 299 -5.55 -9.79 -16.70
CA PRO A 299 -4.95 -8.55 -17.16
C PRO A 299 -4.40 -7.73 -15.99
N THR A 300 -3.08 -7.74 -15.83
CA THR A 300 -2.38 -7.05 -14.74
C THR A 300 -1.50 -5.93 -15.25
N LYS A 301 -1.39 -4.87 -14.44
CA LYS A 301 -0.44 -3.76 -14.56
C LYS A 301 0.12 -3.43 -13.18
N VAL A 302 1.39 -3.02 -13.12
CA VAL A 302 2.06 -2.63 -11.87
C VAL A 302 2.64 -1.22 -12.02
N ILE A 303 2.48 -0.38 -11.00
CA ILE A 303 3.12 0.94 -10.90
C ILE A 303 3.84 1.02 -9.55
N TRP A 304 5.13 1.35 -9.56
CA TRP A 304 5.90 1.68 -8.38
C TRP A 304 6.22 3.18 -8.34
N PHE A 305 5.62 3.93 -7.41
CA PHE A 305 5.74 5.39 -7.32
C PHE A 305 6.48 5.82 -6.05
N CYS A 306 6.85 7.08 -5.91
CA CYS A 306 7.51 7.59 -4.71
C CYS A 306 6.48 8.06 -3.69
N GLY A 307 5.89 7.10 -2.98
CA GLY A 307 5.01 7.38 -1.86
C GLY A 307 4.65 6.13 -1.08
N GLY A 308 3.44 6.10 -0.52
CA GLY A 308 2.93 5.08 0.36
C GLY A 308 2.97 5.51 1.82
N HIS A 309 3.16 4.55 2.72
CA HIS A 309 3.13 4.80 4.16
C HIS A 309 4.41 5.44 4.72
N GLY A 310 5.54 5.38 4.00
CA GLY A 310 6.76 6.08 4.38
C GLY A 310 6.84 7.49 3.79
N VAL A 311 8.06 8.00 3.60
CA VAL A 311 8.28 9.40 3.20
C VAL A 311 9.17 9.45 1.97
N CYS A 312 8.67 10.03 0.88
CA CYS A 312 9.46 10.29 -0.32
C CYS A 312 10.43 11.46 -0.06
N THR A 313 11.64 11.17 0.43
CA THR A 313 12.59 12.21 0.87
C THR A 313 13.35 12.88 -0.26
N ASN A 314 13.41 12.25 -1.42
CA ASN A 314 14.01 12.79 -2.64
C ASN A 314 13.09 13.80 -3.34
N ASP A 315 11.79 13.82 -3.03
CA ASP A 315 10.84 14.65 -3.77
C ASP A 315 9.60 15.13 -2.97
N LEU A 316 9.83 15.71 -1.79
CA LEU A 316 8.78 16.07 -0.83
C LEU A 316 7.69 17.05 -1.34
N LEU A 317 7.87 17.68 -2.50
CA LEU A 317 6.99 18.75 -3.01
C LEU A 317 6.67 18.64 -4.51
N ASP A 318 7.08 17.58 -5.21
CA ASP A 318 6.76 17.39 -6.63
C ASP A 318 5.47 16.58 -6.81
N PRO A 319 4.40 17.17 -7.36
CA PRO A 319 3.12 16.48 -7.58
C PRO A 319 3.12 15.53 -8.79
N THR A 320 4.28 15.26 -9.39
CA THR A 320 4.41 14.51 -10.65
C THR A 320 3.95 13.05 -10.52
N ASP A 321 4.16 12.44 -9.35
CA ASP A 321 3.73 11.07 -9.07
C ASP A 321 2.20 10.97 -9.07
N GLY A 322 1.54 11.87 -8.34
CA GLY A 322 0.09 11.93 -8.23
C GLY A 322 -0.59 12.12 -9.59
N ARG A 323 0.01 12.92 -10.49
CA ARG A 323 -0.51 13.14 -11.85
C ARG A 323 -0.50 11.87 -12.69
N LEU A 324 0.59 11.11 -12.66
CA LEU A 324 0.69 9.84 -13.38
C LEU A 324 -0.31 8.82 -12.82
N ILE A 325 -0.38 8.71 -11.49
CA ILE A 325 -1.27 7.77 -10.81
C ILE A 325 -2.74 8.06 -11.11
N GLU A 326 -3.17 9.30 -10.99
CA GLU A 326 -4.55 9.69 -11.34
C GLU A 326 -4.85 9.38 -12.81
N GLN A 327 -3.94 9.76 -13.71
CA GLN A 327 -4.10 9.50 -15.14
C GLN A 327 -4.25 8.00 -15.43
N ARG A 328 -3.35 7.16 -14.89
CA ARG A 328 -3.37 5.71 -15.12
C ARG A 328 -4.57 5.04 -14.49
N THR A 329 -5.00 5.51 -13.31
CA THR A 329 -6.21 5.01 -12.64
C THR A 329 -7.44 5.28 -13.49
N LEU A 330 -7.63 6.52 -13.95
CA LEU A 330 -8.78 6.86 -14.81
C LEU A 330 -8.74 6.11 -16.14
N GLN A 331 -7.56 5.97 -16.77
CA GLN A 331 -7.39 5.17 -17.99
C GLN A 331 -7.73 3.69 -17.78
N TRP A 332 -7.34 3.11 -16.64
CA TRP A 332 -7.66 1.73 -16.29
C TRP A 332 -9.16 1.52 -16.12
N LEU A 333 -9.80 2.40 -15.34
CA LEU A 333 -11.24 2.36 -15.12
C LEU A 333 -12.03 2.60 -16.42
N ASP A 334 -11.57 3.49 -17.30
CA ASP A 334 -12.20 3.72 -18.59
C ASP A 334 -12.09 2.46 -19.48
N ARG A 335 -10.92 1.82 -19.49
CA ARG A 335 -10.67 0.62 -20.29
C ARG A 335 -11.52 -0.57 -19.88
N TYR A 336 -11.63 -0.83 -18.57
CA TYR A 336 -12.22 -2.06 -18.05
C TYR A 336 -13.62 -1.86 -17.48
N VAL A 337 -13.86 -0.82 -16.68
CA VAL A 337 -15.20 -0.56 -16.12
C VAL A 337 -16.12 0.02 -17.19
N LYS A 338 -15.72 1.08 -17.92
CA LYS A 338 -16.56 1.60 -19.02
C LYS A 338 -16.55 0.70 -20.26
N GLY A 339 -15.54 -0.16 -20.38
CA GLY A 339 -15.35 -1.06 -21.53
C GLY A 339 -14.82 -0.35 -22.77
N ASP A 340 -14.19 0.82 -22.63
CA ASP A 340 -13.64 1.56 -23.77
C ASP A 340 -12.30 0.95 -24.21
N THR A 341 -12.37 0.06 -25.19
CA THR A 341 -11.19 -0.63 -25.76
C THR A 341 -10.20 0.30 -26.46
N THR A 342 -10.56 1.56 -26.74
CA THR A 342 -9.68 2.53 -27.40
C THR A 342 -8.72 3.23 -26.43
N VAL A 343 -8.99 3.15 -25.12
CA VAL A 343 -8.16 3.75 -24.08
C VAL A 343 -6.93 2.88 -23.83
N SER A 344 -5.75 3.46 -23.99
CA SER A 344 -4.49 2.82 -23.59
C SER A 344 -4.30 2.94 -22.08
N THR A 345 -3.91 1.84 -21.44
CA THR A 345 -3.54 1.81 -20.01
C THR A 345 -2.05 2.02 -19.77
N GLY A 346 -1.30 2.38 -20.82
CA GLY A 346 0.15 2.53 -20.79
C GLY A 346 0.92 1.20 -20.65
N PRO A 347 2.23 1.28 -20.36
CA PRO A 347 3.12 0.12 -20.21
C PRO A 347 2.68 -0.86 -19.11
N LYS A 348 3.15 -2.10 -19.14
CA LYS A 348 2.80 -3.12 -18.14
C LYS A 348 3.40 -2.85 -16.77
N PHE A 349 4.54 -2.19 -16.73
CA PHE A 349 5.21 -1.78 -15.52
C PHE A 349 5.77 -0.38 -15.67
N GLU A 350 5.51 0.46 -14.68
CA GLU A 350 6.09 1.81 -14.55
C GLU A 350 6.70 1.92 -13.16
N PHE A 351 7.90 2.48 -13.04
CA PHE A 351 8.57 2.64 -11.75
C PHE A 351 9.41 3.90 -11.67
N VAL A 352 9.61 4.41 -10.46
CA VAL A 352 10.49 5.54 -10.17
C VAL A 352 11.72 5.09 -9.38
N ASP A 353 12.88 5.69 -9.64
CA ASP A 353 14.09 5.48 -8.84
C ASP A 353 14.21 6.51 -7.69
N GLN A 354 15.20 6.36 -6.80
CA GLN A 354 15.43 7.30 -5.69
C GLN A 354 15.81 8.73 -6.15
N HIS A 355 16.03 8.95 -7.45
CA HIS A 355 16.28 10.27 -7.99
C HIS A 355 15.02 10.92 -8.57
N GLY A 356 13.85 10.29 -8.45
CA GLY A 356 12.59 10.78 -9.02
C GLY A 356 12.46 10.54 -10.53
N GLN A 357 13.38 9.78 -11.14
CA GLN A 357 13.30 9.49 -12.57
C GLN A 357 12.38 8.29 -12.81
N TYR A 358 11.36 8.50 -13.65
CA TYR A 358 10.47 7.43 -14.08
C TYR A 358 11.02 6.61 -15.24
N TYR A 359 10.64 5.35 -15.23
CA TYR A 359 10.92 4.36 -16.25
C TYR A 359 9.70 3.51 -16.51
N SER A 360 9.67 2.88 -17.68
CA SER A 360 8.61 1.97 -18.07
C SER A 360 9.13 0.70 -18.73
N SER A 361 8.30 -0.34 -18.71
CA SER A 361 8.50 -1.60 -19.42
C SER A 361 7.17 -2.16 -19.91
N ASP A 362 7.15 -2.70 -21.12
CA ASP A 362 6.00 -3.42 -21.68
C ASP A 362 5.86 -4.85 -21.14
N VAL A 363 6.77 -5.27 -20.25
CA VAL A 363 6.79 -6.61 -19.64
C VAL A 363 6.91 -6.52 -18.13
N TYR A 364 6.25 -7.45 -17.44
CA TYR A 364 6.39 -7.64 -15.99
C TYR A 364 6.25 -9.14 -15.65
N PRO A 365 7.13 -9.69 -14.79
CA PRO A 365 8.36 -9.09 -14.26
C PRO A 365 9.36 -8.72 -15.38
N ILE A 366 10.20 -7.71 -15.16
CA ILE A 366 11.21 -7.31 -16.16
C ILE A 366 12.23 -8.46 -16.33
N PRO A 367 12.66 -8.79 -17.56
CA PRO A 367 13.77 -9.72 -17.80
C PRO A 367 15.03 -9.32 -17.02
N THR A 368 15.70 -10.31 -16.43
CA THR A 368 16.87 -10.05 -15.59
C THR A 368 18.12 -9.78 -16.42
N GLY A 369 18.91 -8.79 -16.00
CA GLY A 369 20.25 -8.50 -16.49
C GLY A 369 21.33 -9.33 -15.80
N THR A 370 22.59 -8.93 -15.98
CA THR A 370 23.72 -9.54 -15.26
C THR A 370 23.77 -8.99 -13.83
N PRO A 371 23.62 -9.84 -12.80
CA PRO A 371 23.58 -9.36 -11.42
C PRO A 371 24.92 -8.78 -10.98
N ILE A 372 24.87 -7.82 -10.04
CA ILE A 372 26.10 -7.30 -9.41
C ILE A 372 26.35 -8.11 -8.14
N VAL A 373 27.52 -8.75 -8.06
CA VAL A 373 27.93 -9.52 -6.87
C VAL A 373 29.05 -8.77 -6.17
N ALA A 374 28.89 -8.55 -4.86
CA ALA A 374 29.89 -7.95 -4.00
C ALA A 374 30.07 -8.79 -2.74
N SER A 375 31.26 -8.76 -2.14
CA SER A 375 31.55 -9.53 -0.93
C SER A 375 32.48 -8.78 0.01
N SER A 376 32.36 -9.08 1.30
CA SER A 376 33.18 -8.52 2.38
C SER A 376 33.49 -9.60 3.40
N SER A 377 34.65 -9.50 4.06
CA SER A 377 35.02 -10.39 5.18
C SER A 377 34.22 -10.16 6.46
N GLY A 378 33.26 -9.23 6.44
CA GLY A 378 32.43 -8.92 7.60
C GLY A 378 33.20 -8.16 8.69
N GLY A 379 32.86 -8.44 9.95
CA GLY A 379 33.42 -7.78 11.12
C GLY A 379 32.61 -8.04 12.38
N HIS A 380 32.87 -7.23 13.41
CA HIS A 380 32.19 -7.30 14.70
C HIS A 380 31.09 -6.25 14.78
N LEU A 381 29.86 -6.67 15.06
CA LEU A 381 28.70 -5.80 15.26
C LEU A 381 28.16 -5.97 16.69
N PRO A 382 28.33 -4.96 17.57
CA PRO A 382 27.67 -4.96 18.87
C PRO A 382 26.17 -4.75 18.67
N LEU A 383 25.37 -5.63 19.25
CA LEU A 383 23.92 -5.57 19.20
C LEU A 383 23.42 -4.91 20.47
N VAL A 384 23.07 -3.63 20.34
CA VAL A 384 22.52 -2.80 21.42
C VAL A 384 21.28 -2.09 20.87
N PRO A 385 20.12 -2.20 21.52
CA PRO A 385 18.90 -1.62 21.00
C PRO A 385 18.94 -0.09 21.12
N PHE A 386 18.21 0.61 20.25
CA PHE A 386 18.02 2.07 20.26
C PHE A 386 19.26 2.96 20.05
N ILE A 387 20.48 2.41 20.01
CA ILE A 387 21.71 3.21 19.91
C ILE A 387 22.36 3.04 18.53
N GLY A 388 22.43 4.16 17.79
CA GLY A 388 23.18 4.26 16.54
C GLY A 388 22.64 3.41 15.38
N GLY A 389 21.42 2.88 15.52
CA GLY A 389 20.74 2.06 14.53
C GLY A 389 20.10 2.86 13.40
N SER A 390 19.32 2.15 12.59
CA SER A 390 18.59 2.71 11.45
C SER A 390 17.30 3.40 11.88
N ALA A 391 17.13 4.65 11.48
CA ALA A 391 15.87 5.39 11.64
C ALA A 391 15.80 6.48 10.58
N LEU A 392 14.67 6.60 9.89
CA LEU A 392 14.44 7.68 8.94
C LEU A 392 14.52 9.05 9.65
N LEU A 393 15.29 9.97 9.08
CA LEU A 393 15.63 11.27 9.67
C LEU A 393 16.23 11.16 11.10
N GLY A 394 16.71 9.99 11.49
CA GLY A 394 17.28 9.70 12.80
C GLY A 394 16.28 9.61 13.96
N VAL A 395 14.98 9.86 13.73
CA VAL A 395 13.98 9.97 14.81
C VAL A 395 12.61 9.37 14.50
N LEU A 396 12.27 9.14 13.23
CA LEU A 396 10.96 8.60 12.90
C LEU A 396 10.89 7.12 13.31
N PRO A 397 9.75 6.66 13.87
CA PRO A 397 9.55 5.28 14.28
C PRO A 397 9.28 4.34 13.10
N ILE A 398 9.48 4.81 11.87
CA ILE A 398 9.25 4.08 10.63
C ILE A 398 10.38 4.39 9.64
N GLY A 399 10.68 3.44 8.77
CA GLY A 399 11.66 3.53 7.71
C GLY A 399 13.11 3.61 8.16
N GLY A 400 13.98 3.28 7.22
CA GLY A 400 15.42 3.25 7.38
C GLY A 400 16.13 4.57 7.09
N GLY A 401 17.17 4.81 7.86
CA GLY A 401 18.17 5.85 7.61
C GLY A 401 19.59 5.31 7.81
N PRO A 402 20.63 5.94 7.26
CA PRO A 402 22.00 5.48 7.44
C PRO A 402 22.36 5.33 8.92
N ALA A 403 22.92 4.18 9.28
CA ALA A 403 23.26 3.85 10.66
C ALA A 403 24.76 4.07 10.93
N HIS A 404 25.07 4.52 12.15
CA HIS A 404 26.45 4.63 12.62
C HIS A 404 26.99 3.30 13.16
N ASN A 405 26.12 2.48 13.77
CA ASN A 405 26.45 1.14 14.24
C ASN A 405 26.11 0.10 13.15
N ALA A 406 27.02 -0.10 12.21
CA ALA A 406 26.81 -0.94 11.03
C ALA A 406 28.08 -1.69 10.60
N LEU A 407 27.90 -2.89 10.03
CA LEU A 407 28.89 -3.50 9.15
C LEU A 407 28.57 -3.14 7.71
N ASN A 408 29.58 -2.66 6.99
CA ASN A 408 29.42 -2.16 5.64
C ASN A 408 30.00 -3.13 4.60
N LEU A 409 29.24 -3.36 3.53
CA LEU A 409 29.72 -3.97 2.30
C LEU A 409 29.46 -2.99 1.17
N THR A 410 30.53 -2.42 0.60
CA THR A 410 30.44 -1.49 -0.52
C THR A 410 30.33 -2.27 -1.82
N ILE A 411 29.31 -1.93 -2.61
CA ILE A 411 29.12 -2.44 -3.95
C ILE A 411 30.03 -1.66 -4.91
N PRO A 412 30.86 -2.33 -5.74
CA PRO A 412 31.76 -1.66 -6.68
C PRO A 412 31.04 -0.73 -7.66
N ALA A 413 31.71 0.36 -8.04
CA ALA A 413 31.19 1.27 -9.05
C ALA A 413 31.15 0.60 -10.43
N GLY A 414 30.00 0.68 -11.10
CA GLY A 414 29.86 0.28 -12.50
C GLY A 414 30.41 1.33 -13.47
N THR A 415 30.74 0.90 -14.69
CA THR A 415 31.14 1.80 -15.79
C THR A 415 29.98 2.20 -16.70
N THR A 416 28.83 1.55 -16.55
CA THR A 416 27.62 1.77 -17.36
C THR A 416 26.41 1.97 -16.46
N THR A 417 25.40 2.68 -16.96
CA THR A 417 24.09 2.78 -16.29
C THR A 417 23.51 1.39 -16.08
N THR A 418 23.08 1.10 -14.85
CA THR A 418 22.52 -0.20 -14.46
C THR A 418 21.23 0.01 -13.68
N TYR A 419 20.18 -0.74 -14.02
CA TYR A 419 18.90 -0.68 -13.33
C TYR A 419 18.83 -1.83 -12.33
N VAL A 420 18.72 -1.51 -11.04
CA VAL A 420 18.52 -2.47 -9.95
C VAL A 420 17.04 -2.48 -9.63
N VAL A 421 16.36 -3.59 -9.95
CA VAL A 421 14.91 -3.74 -9.77
C VAL A 421 14.63 -5.11 -9.17
N GLY A 422 13.99 -5.13 -8.00
CA GLY A 422 13.65 -6.35 -7.25
C GLY A 422 14.56 -6.60 -6.06
N ALA A 423 14.43 -7.78 -5.45
CA ALA A 423 15.01 -8.13 -4.17
C ALA A 423 16.51 -8.50 -4.26
N PRO A 424 17.40 -7.75 -3.59
CA PRO A 424 18.77 -8.18 -3.35
C PRO A 424 18.82 -9.49 -2.55
N GLN A 425 19.76 -10.37 -2.88
CA GLN A 425 20.04 -11.55 -2.04
C GLN A 425 21.30 -11.35 -1.22
N LEU A 426 21.18 -11.57 0.09
CA LEU A 426 22.28 -11.50 1.04
C LEU A 426 22.56 -12.88 1.62
N THR A 427 23.81 -13.34 1.49
CA THR A 427 24.33 -14.51 2.20
C THR A 427 25.30 -14.06 3.29
N LEU A 428 25.05 -14.49 4.53
CA LEU A 428 25.88 -14.20 5.71
C LEU A 428 26.42 -15.50 6.28
N THR A 429 27.72 -15.55 6.57
CA THR A 429 28.31 -16.53 7.49
C THR A 429 28.73 -15.79 8.75
N TYR A 430 28.21 -16.23 9.89
CA TYR A 430 28.35 -15.51 11.15
C TYR A 430 28.43 -16.44 12.36
N SER A 431 28.92 -15.94 13.47
CA SER A 431 28.75 -16.51 14.81
C SER A 431 28.44 -15.38 15.79
N GLY A 432 27.95 -15.70 16.98
CA GLY A 432 27.66 -14.64 17.94
C GLY A 432 27.11 -15.17 19.25
N THR A 433 27.02 -14.32 20.25
CA THR A 433 26.46 -14.65 21.56
C THR A 433 25.52 -13.55 22.00
N GLY A 434 24.32 -13.90 22.47
CA GLY A 434 23.35 -12.91 22.91
C GLY A 434 21.93 -13.45 22.93
N ILE A 435 20.98 -12.55 23.14
CA ILE A 435 19.54 -12.81 23.13
C ILE A 435 18.84 -12.16 21.92
N ALA A 436 19.55 -11.31 21.17
CA ALA A 436 19.02 -10.76 19.92
C ALA A 436 18.72 -11.89 18.92
N SER A 437 17.52 -11.87 18.35
CA SER A 437 17.05 -12.83 17.35
C SER A 437 17.20 -12.31 15.91
N HIS A 438 17.44 -11.02 15.72
CA HIS A 438 17.50 -10.37 14.42
C HIS A 438 18.62 -9.33 14.35
N VAL A 439 19.14 -9.16 13.14
CA VAL A 439 19.83 -7.95 12.67
C VAL A 439 19.10 -7.42 11.45
N TYR A 440 19.46 -6.24 10.95
CA TYR A 440 18.71 -5.60 9.88
C TYR A 440 19.58 -5.22 8.70
N GLY A 441 19.10 -5.46 7.48
CA GLY A 441 19.79 -5.13 6.24
C GLY A 441 19.15 -3.93 5.55
N GLN A 442 19.96 -3.01 5.06
CA GLN A 442 19.52 -1.87 4.25
C GLN A 442 20.57 -1.47 3.21
N LEU A 443 20.14 -0.88 2.09
CA LEU A 443 21.03 -0.36 1.05
C LEU A 443 21.07 1.17 1.11
N VAL A 444 22.27 1.72 1.24
CA VAL A 444 22.50 3.17 1.21
C VAL A 444 23.07 3.56 -0.15
N ASP A 445 22.47 4.55 -0.81
CA ASP A 445 23.10 5.21 -1.94
C ASP A 445 24.14 6.20 -1.43
N ASN A 446 25.42 5.95 -1.77
CA ASN A 446 26.52 6.76 -1.30
C ASN A 446 26.53 8.18 -1.90
N THR A 447 25.74 8.41 -2.96
CA THR A 447 25.61 9.74 -3.60
C THR A 447 24.60 10.62 -2.88
N THR A 448 23.43 10.07 -2.56
CA THR A 448 22.36 10.81 -1.86
C THR A 448 22.54 10.78 -0.35
N GLY A 449 23.25 9.78 0.17
CA GLY A 449 23.32 9.50 1.61
C GLY A 449 22.00 8.95 2.17
N LEU A 450 21.10 8.45 1.32
CA LEU A 450 19.79 7.93 1.72
C LEU A 450 19.74 6.42 1.61
N VAL A 451 18.93 5.79 2.48
CA VAL A 451 18.56 4.38 2.33
C VAL A 451 17.56 4.25 1.18
N LEU A 452 17.83 3.35 0.22
CA LEU A 452 16.95 3.07 -0.92
C LEU A 452 15.54 2.74 -0.43
N GLY A 453 14.56 3.54 -0.84
CA GLY A 453 13.15 3.38 -0.46
C GLY A 453 12.88 3.45 1.05
N ASN A 454 13.83 3.92 1.86
CA ASN A 454 13.79 3.76 3.32
C ASN A 454 13.58 2.30 3.77
N GLN A 455 13.90 1.32 2.93
CA GLN A 455 13.58 -0.07 3.18
C GLN A 455 14.59 -0.71 4.12
N VAL A 456 14.07 -1.49 5.08
CA VAL A 456 14.86 -2.25 6.03
C VAL A 456 14.31 -3.67 6.13
N THR A 457 15.19 -4.66 5.99
CA THR A 457 14.80 -6.08 6.09
C THR A 457 15.26 -6.67 7.41
N PRO A 458 14.38 -7.32 8.20
CA PRO A 458 14.78 -8.12 9.34
C PRO A 458 15.44 -9.42 8.87
N ILE A 459 16.60 -9.74 9.43
CA ILE A 459 17.41 -10.91 9.09
C ILE A 459 17.54 -11.76 10.37
N PRO A 460 16.97 -12.98 10.39
CA PRO A 460 17.01 -13.82 11.57
C PRO A 460 18.42 -14.33 11.83
N VAL A 461 18.84 -14.28 13.09
CA VAL A 461 20.15 -14.74 13.55
C VAL A 461 20.04 -15.64 14.78
N THR A 462 20.92 -16.64 14.86
CA THR A 462 21.08 -17.48 16.06
C THR A 462 22.40 -17.17 16.75
N LEU A 463 22.35 -16.69 17.99
CA LEU A 463 23.52 -16.24 18.76
C LEU A 463 23.89 -17.22 19.87
N ASP A 464 24.16 -18.46 19.50
CA ASP A 464 24.47 -19.60 20.39
C ASP A 464 25.98 -19.91 20.52
N GLY A 465 26.83 -19.04 19.97
CA GLY A 465 28.28 -19.19 19.90
C GLY A 465 28.77 -20.03 18.72
N GLN A 466 27.89 -20.69 17.97
CA GLN A 466 28.25 -21.51 16.82
C GLN A 466 28.29 -20.68 15.53
N THR A 467 28.92 -21.25 14.50
CA THR A 467 28.92 -20.67 13.17
C THR A 467 27.67 -21.10 12.41
N HIS A 468 26.96 -20.13 11.84
CA HIS A 468 25.76 -20.30 11.03
C HIS A 468 25.98 -19.68 9.65
N THR A 469 25.19 -20.13 8.67
CA THR A 469 25.10 -19.48 7.36
C THR A 469 23.64 -19.37 6.95
N ILE A 470 23.25 -18.17 6.51
CA ILE A 470 21.89 -17.88 6.04
C ILE A 470 21.96 -17.17 4.69
N THR A 471 20.98 -17.43 3.83
CA THR A 471 20.70 -16.64 2.64
C THR A 471 19.29 -16.09 2.74
N VAL A 472 19.13 -14.79 2.55
CA VAL A 472 17.87 -14.07 2.71
C VAL A 472 17.70 -13.06 1.59
N ALA A 473 16.47 -12.92 1.09
CA ALA A 473 16.09 -11.83 0.22
C ALA A 473 15.85 -10.57 1.05
N LEU A 474 16.46 -9.45 0.66
CA LEU A 474 16.15 -8.13 1.19
C LEU A 474 14.85 -7.59 0.56
N GLU A 475 14.35 -6.48 1.07
CA GLU A 475 13.23 -5.77 0.45
C GLU A 475 13.53 -5.44 -1.01
N ASP A 476 12.50 -5.55 -1.85
CA ASP A 476 12.56 -5.11 -3.23
C ASP A 476 12.93 -3.63 -3.29
N VAL A 477 13.83 -3.26 -4.21
CA VAL A 477 14.22 -1.88 -4.48
C VAL A 477 14.09 -1.57 -5.96
N ALA A 478 13.92 -0.29 -6.28
CA ALA A 478 14.01 0.24 -7.63
C ALA A 478 15.02 1.39 -7.65
N GLN A 479 16.15 1.21 -8.32
CA GLN A 479 17.21 2.21 -8.36
C GLN A 479 18.00 2.17 -9.66
N THR A 480 18.34 3.35 -10.18
CA THR A 480 19.26 3.50 -11.29
C THR A 480 20.65 3.85 -10.77
N LEU A 481 21.63 2.99 -11.05
CA LEU A 481 23.04 3.24 -10.77
C LEU A 481 23.70 3.88 -11.99
N ARG A 482 24.09 5.14 -11.87
CA ARG A 482 24.88 5.86 -12.89
C ARG A 482 26.34 5.39 -12.88
N PRO A 483 27.09 5.55 -13.98
CA PRO A 483 28.53 5.26 -13.98
C PRO A 483 29.25 5.97 -12.83
N GLY A 484 30.04 5.23 -12.05
CA GLY A 484 30.74 5.76 -10.88
C GLY A 484 29.93 5.78 -9.57
N GLN A 485 28.60 5.62 -9.62
CA GLN A 485 27.76 5.54 -8.42
C GLN A 485 27.99 4.22 -7.69
N THR A 486 27.93 4.26 -6.36
CA THR A 486 28.11 3.09 -5.50
C THR A 486 26.99 3.02 -4.48
N LEU A 487 26.64 1.80 -4.10
CA LEU A 487 25.77 1.51 -2.98
C LEU A 487 26.59 0.90 -1.83
N THR A 488 26.09 1.01 -0.61
CA THR A 488 26.63 0.30 0.55
C THR A 488 25.51 -0.48 1.22
N LEU A 489 25.66 -1.80 1.33
CA LEU A 489 24.88 -2.58 2.26
C LEU A 489 25.34 -2.26 3.67
N GLN A 490 24.40 -1.85 4.53
CA GLN A 490 24.60 -1.78 5.96
C GLN A 490 23.86 -2.94 6.63
N LEU A 491 24.60 -3.74 7.39
CA LEU A 491 24.03 -4.66 8.37
C LEU A 491 24.04 -3.96 9.74
N VAL A 492 22.87 -3.69 10.30
CA VAL A 492 22.68 -2.81 11.46
C VAL A 492 22.07 -3.57 12.64
N ALA A 493 22.38 -3.09 13.85
CA ALA A 493 21.96 -3.73 15.10
C ALA A 493 20.50 -3.47 15.50
N SER A 494 19.93 -2.35 15.07
CA SER A 494 18.54 -1.96 15.37
C SER A 494 17.97 -1.13 14.23
N ALA A 495 16.65 -1.19 14.07
CA ALA A 495 15.90 -0.48 13.05
C ALA A 495 14.58 0.05 13.62
N ALA A 496 14.18 1.26 13.21
CA ALA A 496 12.95 1.91 13.66
C ALA A 496 11.69 1.08 13.38
N ASP A 497 11.62 0.44 12.21
CA ASP A 497 10.50 -0.42 11.83
C ASP A 497 10.31 -1.64 12.76
N TYR A 498 11.37 -2.07 13.44
CA TYR A 498 11.45 -3.35 14.18
C TYR A 498 12.10 -3.15 15.56
N GLN A 499 11.79 -2.07 16.26
CA GLN A 499 12.33 -1.82 17.59
C GLN A 499 11.96 -2.96 18.54
N ALA A 500 12.96 -3.52 19.22
CA ALA A 500 12.78 -4.59 20.20
C ALA A 500 13.58 -4.27 21.46
N ILE A 501 12.90 -4.28 22.62
CA ILE A 501 13.48 -3.89 23.92
C ILE A 501 14.57 -4.88 24.37
N ALA A 502 14.42 -6.16 24.03
CA ALA A 502 15.29 -7.26 24.50
C ALA A 502 16.29 -7.76 23.44
N SER A 503 16.94 -6.86 22.68
CA SER A 503 17.90 -7.23 21.63
C SER A 503 19.35 -6.89 22.01
N LEU A 504 20.01 -7.78 22.77
CA LEU A 504 21.40 -7.62 23.21
C LEU A 504 22.28 -8.76 22.71
N GLY A 505 23.52 -8.47 22.34
CA GLY A 505 24.49 -9.49 21.94
C GLY A 505 25.66 -8.94 21.16
N VAL A 506 26.40 -9.86 20.54
CA VAL A 506 27.43 -9.55 19.56
C VAL A 506 27.32 -10.51 18.39
N LEU A 507 27.39 -9.95 17.18
CA LEU A 507 27.45 -10.70 15.93
C LEU A 507 28.86 -10.54 15.32
N ASN A 508 29.49 -11.67 15.00
CA ASN A 508 30.77 -11.74 14.32
C ASN A 508 30.51 -12.31 12.92
N VAL A 509 30.56 -11.47 11.91
CA VAL A 509 30.36 -11.87 10.53
C VAL A 509 31.71 -12.17 9.91
N SER A 510 31.89 -13.38 9.39
CA SER A 510 33.13 -13.82 8.73
C SER A 510 33.04 -13.76 7.20
N ASN A 511 31.83 -13.74 6.66
CA ASN A 511 31.59 -13.54 5.24
C ASN A 511 30.23 -12.88 5.01
N MET A 512 30.22 -11.86 4.16
CA MET A 512 29.02 -11.24 3.60
C MET A 512 29.11 -11.27 2.09
N GLN A 513 28.10 -11.80 1.42
CA GLN A 513 27.96 -11.72 -0.03
C GLN A 513 26.59 -11.14 -0.38
N LEU A 514 26.58 -10.09 -1.20
CA LEU A 514 25.36 -9.48 -1.71
C LEU A 514 25.29 -9.67 -3.22
N THR A 515 24.14 -10.08 -3.71
CA THR A 515 23.79 -10.12 -5.13
C THR A 515 22.65 -9.13 -5.38
N LEU A 516 22.91 -8.07 -6.15
CA LEU A 516 21.87 -7.14 -6.60
C LEU A 516 21.22 -7.65 -7.89
N PRO A 517 19.89 -7.77 -7.95
CA PRO A 517 19.19 -8.07 -9.18
C PRO A 517 19.29 -6.86 -10.11
N THR A 518 19.72 -7.08 -11.34
CA THR A 518 19.67 -6.05 -12.38
C THR A 518 18.60 -6.41 -13.39
N ALA A 519 18.05 -5.39 -14.04
CA ALA A 519 17.12 -5.55 -15.14
C ALA A 519 17.84 -5.40 -16.49
N ASP A 520 17.34 -6.09 -17.52
CA ASP A 520 17.80 -5.92 -18.89
C ASP A 520 17.50 -4.48 -19.37
N PRO A 521 18.53 -3.66 -19.67
CA PRO A 521 18.32 -2.28 -20.11
C PRO A 521 17.54 -2.20 -21.44
N ALA A 522 17.51 -3.26 -22.26
CA ALA A 522 16.71 -3.27 -23.50
C ALA A 522 15.20 -3.33 -23.24
N ALA A 523 14.78 -3.71 -22.03
CA ALA A 523 13.38 -3.77 -21.62
C ALA A 523 12.92 -2.53 -20.85
N ILE A 524 13.78 -1.51 -20.69
CA ILE A 524 13.53 -0.32 -19.89
C ILE A 524 13.57 0.94 -20.76
N THR A 525 12.53 1.75 -20.67
CA THR A 525 12.45 3.06 -21.34
C THR A 525 12.38 4.17 -20.29
N PRO A 526 13.29 5.16 -20.28
CA PRO A 526 13.14 6.34 -19.44
C PRO A 526 11.94 7.17 -19.87
N GLU A 527 11.13 7.59 -18.91
CA GLU A 527 9.92 8.39 -19.15
C GLU A 527 10.13 9.85 -18.76
N THR A 528 9.45 10.76 -19.46
CA THR A 528 9.29 12.14 -19.00
C THR A 528 7.85 12.29 -18.57
N VAL A 529 7.59 12.29 -17.26
CA VAL A 529 6.24 12.50 -16.75
C VAL A 529 5.90 13.98 -16.95
N ALA A 530 4.93 14.25 -17.83
CA ALA A 530 4.57 15.60 -18.27
C ALA A 530 3.67 16.32 -17.27
#